data_AF-A0AAW0JU34-F1
#
_entry.id   AF-A0AAW0JU34-F1
#
_cell.length_a   1.000
_cell.length_b   1.000
_cell.length_c   1.000
_cell.angle_alpha   90.00
_cell.angle_beta   90.00
_cell.angle_gamma   90.00
#
_symmetry.space_group_name_H-M   'P 1'
#
loop_
_entity.id
_entity.type
_entity.pdbx_description
1 polymer ?
#
loop_
_entity_poly.entity_id
_entity_poly.type
_entity_poly.pdbx_seq_one_letter_code
_entity_poly.pdbx_strand_id
1 'polypeptide(L)' 'MGVPYYIIKGKAWLGRLVHRKTCSTASFPEANSEDKGALAMLVKAIGTNYNNRYDEICHRWGGSVLGPNSVA' A
#
# COMPACT_ATOMS: atom_id res chain seq x y z
N MET A 1 8.74 -5.62 -13.61
CA MET A 1 7.30 -5.29 -13.72
C MET A 1 7.07 -3.95 -13.01
N GLY A 2 7.10 -2.83 -13.72
CA GLY A 2 7.03 -1.46 -13.15
C GLY A 2 5.62 -1.03 -12.69
N VAL A 3 4.85 -1.97 -12.14
CA VAL A 3 3.47 -1.73 -11.73
C VAL A 3 3.45 -1.09 -10.33
N PRO A 4 2.77 0.04 -10.13
CA PRO A 4 2.66 0.68 -8.81
C PRO A 4 1.89 -0.21 -7.83
N TYR A 5 2.40 -0.37 -6.61
CA TYR A 5 1.75 -1.17 -5.57
C TYR A 5 1.75 -0.47 -4.21
N TYR A 6 0.71 -0.72 -3.41
CA TYR A 6 0.56 -0.14 -2.09
C TYR A 6 0.05 -1.19 -1.10
N ILE A 7 0.60 -1.20 0.11
CA ILE A 7 0.21 -2.12 1.19
C ILE A 7 -0.81 -1.42 2.09
N ILE A 8 -2.04 -1.92 2.08
CA ILE A 8 -3.15 -1.35 2.87
C ILE A 8 -3.16 -1.98 4.26
N LYS A 9 -3.59 -1.19 5.27
CA LYS A 9 -3.60 -1.58 6.68
C LYS A 9 -4.43 -2.83 7.01
N GLY A 10 -5.49 -3.15 6.24
CA GLY A 10 -6.38 -4.26 6.59
C GLY A 10 -7.14 -4.87 5.42
N LYS A 11 -7.13 -6.21 5.35
CA LYS A 11 -7.83 -7.01 4.33
C LYS A 11 -9.36 -6.90 4.37
N ALA A 12 -9.93 -6.58 5.53
CA ALA A 12 -11.37 -6.40 5.69
C ALA A 12 -11.85 -5.12 5.00
N TRP A 13 -11.05 -4.04 5.05
CA TRP A 13 -11.36 -2.79 4.35
C TRP A 13 -11.34 -2.98 2.83
N LEU A 14 -10.35 -3.73 2.33
CA LEU A 14 -10.32 -4.10 0.91
C LEU A 14 -11.52 -4.98 0.52
N GLY A 15 -11.96 -5.84 1.42
CA GLY A 15 -13.19 -6.63 1.26
C GLY A 15 -14.41 -5.76 0.99
N ARG A 16 -14.56 -4.65 1.73
CA ARG A 16 -15.70 -3.75 1.59
C ARG A 16 -15.78 -3.08 0.21
N LEU A 17 -14.62 -2.80 -0.41
CA LEU A 17 -14.55 -2.28 -1.78
C LEU A 17 -15.10 -3.27 -2.82
N VAL A 18 -14.78 -4.56 -2.66
CA VAL A 18 -15.15 -5.62 -3.61
C VAL A 18 -16.42 -6.39 -3.20
N HIS A 19 -17.19 -5.87 -2.23
CA HIS A 19 -18.40 -6.50 -1.70
C HIS A 19 -18.19 -7.93 -1.14
N ARG A 20 -17.03 -8.16 -0.50
CA ARG A 20 -16.68 -9.41 0.19
C ARG A 20 -16.34 -9.15 1.65
N LYS A 21 -16.40 -10.19 2.50
CA LYS A 21 -15.99 -10.08 3.92
C LYS A 21 -14.51 -9.71 4.07
N THR A 22 -13.65 -10.26 3.21
CA THR A 22 -12.22 -10.00 3.20
C THR A 22 -11.69 -10.10 1.78
N CYS A 23 -10.67 -9.32 1.46
CA CYS A 23 -9.92 -9.47 0.21
C CYS A 23 -8.43 -9.22 0.46
N SER A 24 -7.56 -10.10 -0.04
CA SER A 24 -6.11 -10.01 0.16
C SER A 24 -5.46 -9.00 -0.79
N THR A 25 -5.92 -8.94 -2.04
CA THR A 25 -5.34 -8.11 -3.11
C THR A 25 -6.43 -7.68 -4.08
N ALA A 26 -6.34 -6.44 -4.58
CA ALA A 26 -7.19 -5.92 -5.64
C ALA A 26 -6.31 -5.23 -6.67
N SER A 27 -6.66 -5.36 -7.95
CA SER A 27 -5.98 -4.74 -9.08
C SER A 27 -6.98 -3.97 -9.93
N PHE A 28 -6.53 -2.82 -10.45
CA PHE A 28 -7.30 -2.00 -11.37
C PHE A 28 -6.66 -2.12 -12.75
N PRO A 29 -7.21 -2.93 -13.67
CA PRO A 29 -6.66 -3.08 -15.01
C PRO A 29 -6.95 -1.83 -15.87
N GLU A 30 -8.14 -1.24 -15.69
CA GLU A 30 -8.60 -0.06 -16.42
C GLU A 30 -9.37 0.86 -15.47
N ALA A 31 -9.46 2.13 -15.83
CA ALA A 31 -10.24 3.14 -15.12
C ALA A 31 -11.04 3.98 -16.11
N ASN A 32 -12.25 4.35 -15.71
CA ASN A 32 -13.09 5.28 -16.46
C ASN A 32 -12.35 6.60 -16.66
N SER A 33 -12.60 7.26 -17.78
CA SER A 33 -11.90 8.50 -18.14
C SER A 33 -12.05 9.61 -17.10
N GLU A 34 -13.18 9.65 -16.39
CA GLU A 34 -13.49 10.60 -15.33
C GLU A 34 -12.56 10.45 -14.13
N ASP A 35 -12.17 9.22 -13.79
CA ASP A 35 -11.36 8.91 -12.61
C ASP A 35 -9.84 8.92 -12.88
N LYS A 36 -9.42 9.04 -14.16
CA LYS A 36 -8.01 8.97 -14.55
C LYS A 36 -7.14 10.02 -13.85
N GLY A 37 -7.68 11.22 -13.61
CA GLY A 37 -6.96 12.28 -12.91
C GLY A 37 -6.67 11.93 -11.44
N ALA A 38 -7.68 11.44 -10.73
CA ALA A 38 -7.55 11.00 -9.34
C ALA A 38 -6.61 9.79 -9.22
N LEU A 39 -6.73 8.83 -10.15
CA LEU A 39 -5.85 7.66 -10.20
C LEU A 39 -4.39 8.06 -10.46
N ALA A 40 -4.12 9.04 -11.34
CA ALA A 40 -2.77 9.50 -11.61
C ALA A 40 -2.10 10.13 -10.37
N MET A 41 -2.84 10.90 -9.58
CA MET A 41 -2.34 11.44 -8.30
C MET A 41 -1.99 10.31 -7.32
N LEU A 42 -2.84 9.29 -7.23
CA LEU A 42 -2.62 8.12 -6.38
C LEU A 42 -1.37 7.33 -6.83
N VAL A 43 -1.23 7.07 -8.13
CA VAL A 43 -0.06 6.37 -8.70
C VAL A 43 1.24 7.11 -8.39
N LYS A 44 1.25 8.45 -8.49
CA LYS A 44 2.42 9.27 -8.15
C LYS A 44 2.81 9.15 -6.66
N ALA A 45 1.82 9.22 -5.78
CA ALA A 45 2.03 9.08 -4.34
C ALA A 45 2.54 7.67 -3.98
N ILE A 46 1.96 6.62 -4.59
CA ILE A 46 2.37 5.24 -4.38
C ILE A 46 3.80 5.01 -4.88
N GLY A 47 4.11 5.47 -6.09
CA GLY A 47 5.43 5.32 -6.69
C GLY A 47 6.54 5.90 -5.81
N THR A 48 6.30 7.07 -5.23
CA THR A 48 7.25 7.75 -4.34
C THR A 48 7.45 6.99 -3.02
N ASN A 49 6.38 6.42 -2.45
CA ASN A 49 6.43 5.80 -1.13
C ASN A 49 6.91 4.33 -1.14
N TYR A 50 6.60 3.56 -2.20
CA TYR A 50 6.87 2.12 -2.25
C TYR A 50 7.81 1.75 -3.38
N ASN A 51 7.40 1.93 -4.64
CA ASN A 51 8.18 1.45 -5.79
C ASN A 51 9.61 2.04 -5.83
N ASN A 52 9.75 3.35 -5.64
CA ASN A 52 11.05 4.03 -5.68
C ASN A 52 11.92 3.70 -4.45
N ARG A 53 11.29 3.29 -3.34
CA ARG A 53 11.97 2.97 -2.07
C ARG A 53 12.12 1.47 -1.85
N TYR A 54 11.86 0.65 -2.87
CA TYR A 54 11.88 -0.81 -2.75
C TYR A 54 13.19 -1.32 -2.16
N ASP A 55 14.33 -0.85 -2.67
CA ASP A 55 15.67 -1.27 -2.21
C ASP A 55 15.89 -0.92 -0.73
N GLU A 56 15.53 0.30 -0.33
CA GLU A 56 15.61 0.76 1.07
C GLU A 56 14.74 -0.10 2.00
N ILE A 57 13.50 -0.39 1.59
CA ILE A 57 12.54 -1.16 2.39
C ILE A 57 13.01 -2.61 2.55
N CYS A 58 13.59 -3.21 1.51
CA CYS A 58 14.08 -4.59 1.56
C CYS A 58 15.29 -4.78 2.47
N HIS A 59 16.16 -3.77 2.57
CA HIS A 59 17.38 -3.84 3.37
C HIS A 59 17.20 -3.35 4.82
N ARG A 60 16.10 -2.67 5.12
CA ARG A 60 15.80 -2.14 6.46
C ARG A 60 15.01 -3.14 7.29
N TRP A 61 15.67 -3.73 8.29
CA TRP A 61 14.99 -4.52 9.32
C TRP A 61 14.16 -3.60 10.24
N GLY A 62 12.89 -3.95 10.43
CA GLY A 62 12.03 -3.33 11.43
C GLY A 62 12.29 -3.88 12.84
N GLY A 63 11.68 -3.27 13.86
CA GLY A 63 11.81 -3.69 15.26
C GLY A 63 12.57 -2.67 16.11
N SER A 64 13.32 -3.14 17.11
CA SER A 64 14.05 -2.32 18.08
C SER A 64 13.19 -1.42 18.99
N VAL A 65 11.90 -1.70 19.11
CA VAL A 65 11.01 -1.01 20.04
C VAL A 65 11.09 -1.71 21.40
N LEU A 66 11.68 -1.04 22.38
CA LEU A 66 11.73 -1.51 23.76
C LEU A 66 10.35 -1.40 24.42
N GLY A 67 10.05 -2.32 25.33
CA GLY A 67 8.83 -2.25 26.13
C GLY A 67 8.86 -1.07 27.12
N PRO A 68 7.70 -0.60 27.61
CA PRO A 68 7.62 0.52 28.56
C PRO A 68 8.50 0.34 29.81
N ASN A 69 8.61 -0.91 30.29
CA ASN A 69 9.42 -1.26 31.47
C ASN A 69 10.92 -1.38 31.18
N SER A 70 11.31 -1.41 29.91
CA SER A 70 12.72 -1.52 29.49
C SER A 70 13.29 -0.18 29.00
N VAL A 71 12.43 0.83 28.79
CA VAL A 71 12.83 2.22 28.51
C VAL A 71 12.89 3.11 29.75
N ALA A 72 12.22 2.69 30.83
CA ALA A 72 12.27 3.32 32.15
C ALA A 72 13.55 2.91 32.89
#